data_AF-A0A355RCF3-F1
#
_entry.id   AF-A0A355RCF3-F1
#
_cell.length_a   1.000
_cell.length_b   1.000
_cell.length_c   1.000
_cell.angle_alpha   90.00
_cell.angle_beta   90.00
_cell.angle_gamma   90.00
#
_symmetry.space_group_name_H-M   'P 1'
#
loop_
_entity.id
_entity.type
_entity.pdbx_description
1 polymer ?
#
loop_
_entity_poly.entity_id
_entity_poly.type
_entity_poly.pdbx_seq_one_letter_code
_entity_poly.pdbx_strand_id
1 'polypeptide(L)' 'KLAIRDIHTRSLAFVITQRHDNSPARFAEAVMANFALRQGVAEDKVRDWQTQLSEAEKLGRFGFASFPVLTSGTLT' A
#
# COMPACT_ATOMS: atom_id res chain seq x y z
N LYS A 1 2.06 -36.26 -9.54
CA LYS A 1 1.34 -35.25 -8.74
C LYS A 1 2.27 -34.06 -8.62
N LEU A 2 1.91 -32.90 -9.17
CA LEU A 2 2.77 -31.72 -9.19
C LEU A 2 2.99 -31.21 -7.76
N ALA A 3 4.23 -30.85 -7.41
CA ALA A 3 4.60 -30.29 -6.12
C ALA A 3 5.56 -29.11 -6.29
N ILE A 4 5.35 -28.05 -5.50
CA ILE A 4 6.30 -26.94 -5.38
C ILE A 4 7.32 -27.31 -4.29
N ARG A 5 8.61 -27.26 -4.63
CA ARG A 5 9.74 -27.51 -3.71
C ARG A 5 10.67 -26.30 -3.67
N ASP A 6 11.67 -26.36 -2.78
CA ASP A 6 12.74 -25.35 -2.65
C ASP A 6 12.21 -23.93 -2.48
N ILE A 7 11.24 -23.78 -1.55
CA ILE A 7 10.60 -22.50 -1.30
C ILE A 7 11.58 -21.56 -0.59
N HIS A 8 11.90 -20.44 -1.22
CA HIS A 8 12.75 -19.38 -0.67
C HIS A 8 11.99 -18.07 -0.60
N THR A 9 12.28 -17.30 0.45
CA THR A 9 11.62 -16.04 0.73
C THR A 9 12.64 -14.92 0.99
N ARG A 10 12.40 -13.74 0.42
CA ARG A 10 13.25 -12.55 0.61
C ARG A 10 12.39 -11.29 0.84
N SER A 11 12.74 -10.50 1.86
CA SER A 11 12.16 -9.17 2.06
C SER A 11 12.71 -8.18 1.04
N LEU A 12 11.83 -7.37 0.47
CA LEU A 12 12.12 -6.31 -0.49
C LEU A 12 11.64 -4.96 0.08
N ALA A 13 12.06 -4.60 1.28
CA ALA A 13 11.60 -3.37 1.93
C ALA A 13 12.02 -2.11 1.17
N PHE A 14 11.09 -1.17 0.95
CA PHE A 14 11.37 0.14 0.37
C PHE A 14 10.35 1.20 0.85
N VAL A 15 10.71 2.47 0.69
CA VAL A 15 9.81 3.60 0.97
C VAL A 15 9.28 4.16 -0.34
N ILE A 16 7.95 4.27 -0.42
CA ILE A 16 7.24 4.93 -1.51
C ILE A 16 6.97 6.38 -1.09
N THR A 17 7.42 7.34 -1.89
CA THR A 17 7.21 8.78 -1.65
C THR A 17 6.17 9.40 -2.57
N GLN A 18 5.69 8.67 -3.59
CA GLN A 18 4.65 9.10 -4.52
C GLN A 18 3.57 8.04 -4.66
N ARG A 19 2.29 8.43 -4.55
CA ARG A 19 1.16 7.49 -4.63
C ARG A 19 0.67 7.34 -6.07
N HIS A 20 1.51 6.82 -6.94
CA HIS A 20 1.09 6.43 -8.29
C HIS A 20 -0.12 5.49 -8.24
N ASP A 21 -0.98 5.52 -9.27
CA ASP A 21 -2.26 4.80 -9.26
C ASP A 21 -2.12 3.28 -9.07
N ASN A 22 -1.00 2.70 -9.49
CA ASN A 22 -0.68 1.28 -9.33
C ASN A 22 0.19 0.97 -8.10
N SER A 23 0.36 1.92 -7.18
CA SER A 23 1.22 1.75 -6.00
C SER A 23 0.46 1.12 -4.81
N PRO A 24 1.14 0.31 -3.98
CA PRO A 24 0.59 -0.15 -2.70
C PRO A 24 0.12 0.99 -1.80
N ALA A 25 0.78 2.14 -1.86
CA ALA A 25 0.44 3.32 -1.09
C ALA A 25 -0.94 3.89 -1.49
N ARG A 26 -1.23 3.98 -2.79
CA ARG A 26 -2.55 4.40 -3.30
C ARG A 26 -3.65 3.41 -2.94
N PHE A 27 -3.36 2.11 -3.06
CA PHE A 27 -4.31 1.07 -2.66
C PHE A 27 -4.66 1.15 -1.17
N ALA A 28 -3.64 1.30 -0.31
CA ALA A 28 -3.83 1.42 1.14
C ALA A 28 -4.68 2.66 1.49
N GLU A 29 -4.44 3.80 0.83
CA GLU A 29 -5.26 5.00 0.99
C GLU A 29 -6.75 4.73 0.68
N ALA A 30 -7.04 4.07 -0.45
CA ALA A 30 -8.41 3.74 -0.86
C ALA A 30 -9.10 2.79 0.12
N VAL A 31 -8.39 1.77 0.61
CA VAL A 31 -8.89 0.83 1.62
C VAL A 31 -9.24 1.56 2.92
N MET A 32 -8.36 2.44 3.39
CA MET A 32 -8.58 3.21 4.62
C MET A 32 -9.73 4.21 4.48
N ALA A 33 -9.83 4.91 3.36
CA ALA A 33 -10.94 5.81 3.06
C ALA A 33 -12.29 5.08 3.10
N ASN A 34 -12.39 3.94 2.40
CA ASN A 34 -13.61 3.14 2.36
C ASN A 34 -13.96 2.57 3.75
N PHE A 35 -12.96 2.13 4.52
CA PHE A 35 -13.17 1.69 5.89
C PHE A 35 -13.74 2.81 6.77
N ALA A 36 -13.15 4.00 6.75
CA ALA A 36 -13.60 5.15 7.55
C ALA A 36 -15.05 5.53 7.23
N LEU A 37 -15.41 5.60 5.94
CA LEU A 37 -16.78 5.86 5.50
C LEU A 37 -17.76 4.81 6.04
N ARG A 38 -17.39 3.51 6.00
CA ARG A 38 -18.21 2.43 6.55
C ARG A 38 -18.38 2.47 8.06
N GLN A 39 -17.45 3.11 8.78
CA GLN A 39 -17.55 3.35 10.22
C GLN A 39 -18.33 4.63 10.56
N GLY A 40 -18.91 5.32 9.56
CA GLY A 40 -19.71 6.52 9.77
C GLY A 40 -18.88 7.81 9.88
N VAL A 41 -17.60 7.79 9.51
CA VAL A 41 -16.82 9.02 9.38
C VAL A 41 -17.41 9.85 8.24
N ALA A 42 -17.63 11.13 8.50
CA ALA A 42 -18.22 12.05 7.53
C ALA A 42 -17.34 12.18 6.27
N GLU A 43 -17.98 12.26 5.10
CA GLU A 43 -17.29 12.23 3.81
C GLU A 43 -16.34 13.42 3.62
N ASP A 44 -16.71 14.60 4.12
CA ASP A 44 -15.85 15.79 4.12
C ASP A 44 -14.54 15.54 4.87
N LYS A 45 -14.57 14.84 6.01
CA LYS A 45 -13.36 14.48 6.77
C LYS A 45 -12.46 13.50 6.04
N VAL A 46 -13.05 12.54 5.34
CA VAL A 46 -12.28 11.59 4.53
C VAL A 46 -11.63 12.31 3.34
N ARG A 47 -12.34 13.22 2.69
CA ARG A 47 -11.81 14.05 1.59
C ARG A 47 -10.72 15.03 2.07
N ASP A 48 -10.91 15.64 3.24
CA ASP A 48 -9.91 16.51 3.87
C ASP A 48 -8.61 15.73 4.13
N TRP A 49 -8.72 14.52 4.68
CA TRP A 49 -7.57 13.64 4.90
C TRP A 49 -6.85 13.27 3.60
N GLN A 50 -7.58 12.89 2.54
CA GLN A 50 -6.98 12.60 1.23
C GLN A 50 -6.26 13.82 0.64
N THR A 51 -6.81 15.01 0.86
CA THR A 51 -6.20 16.29 0.45
C THR A 51 -4.89 16.53 1.20
N GLN A 52 -4.87 16.34 2.53
CA GLN A 52 -3.67 16.46 3.35
C GLN A 52 -2.56 15.50 2.90
N LEU A 53 -2.91 14.27 2.49
CA LEU A 53 -1.93 13.35 1.92
C LEU A 53 -1.37 13.86 0.59
N SER A 54 -2.21 14.45 -0.29
CA SER A 54 -1.77 15.09 -1.54
C SER A 54 -0.80 16.25 -1.29
N GLU A 55 -1.08 17.07 -0.28
CA GLU A 55 -0.19 18.15 0.12
C GLU A 55 1.12 17.62 0.70
N ALA A 56 1.07 16.61 1.57
CA ALA A 56 2.26 15.97 2.13
C ALA A 56 3.17 15.39 1.03
N GLU A 57 2.60 14.82 -0.02
CA GLU A 57 3.34 14.31 -1.18
C GLU A 57 4.04 15.44 -1.95
N LYS A 58 3.31 16.52 -2.27
CA LYS A 58 3.88 17.71 -2.94
C LYS A 58 4.99 18.37 -2.12
N LEU A 59 4.87 18.34 -0.79
CA LEU A 59 5.82 18.96 0.14
C LEU A 59 6.97 18.02 0.53
N GLY A 60 7.05 16.80 -0.02
CA GLY A 60 8.10 15.83 0.28
C GLY A 60 8.05 15.25 1.70
N ARG A 61 6.91 15.34 2.37
CA ARG A 61 6.69 14.85 3.75
C ARG A 61 5.98 13.50 3.79
N PHE A 62 5.42 13.07 2.66
CA PHE A 62 4.77 11.77 2.54
C PHE A 62 5.79 10.64 2.47
N GLY A 63 5.50 9.54 3.17
CA GLY A 63 6.25 8.30 3.07
C GLY A 63 5.36 7.11 3.42
N PHE A 64 5.43 6.07 2.59
CA PHE A 64 4.77 4.79 2.81
C PHE A 64 5.81 3.67 2.81
N ALA A 65 6.02 3.05 3.96
CA ALA A 65 6.93 1.92 4.09
C ALA A 65 6.24 0.65 3.58
N SER A 66 6.81 0.02 2.56
CA SER A 66 6.35 -1.25 2.02
C SER A 66 7.36 -2.33 2.37
N PHE A 67 6.86 -3.48 2.86
CA PHE A 67 7.68 -4.66 3.16
C PHE A 67 7.22 -5.87 2.34
N PRO A 68 7.25 -5.81 0.99
CA PRO A 68 6.87 -6.93 0.18
C PRO A 68 7.84 -8.08 0.36
N VAL A 69 7.28 -9.28 0.18
CA VAL A 69 7.98 -10.54 0.39
C VAL A 69 7.96 -11.28 -0.93
N LEU A 70 9.14 -11.44 -1.56
CA LEU A 70 9.29 -12.28 -2.73
C LEU A 70 9.43 -13.72 -2.28
N THR A 71 8.46 -14.56 -2.67
CA THR A 71 8.52 -16.01 -2.47
C THR A 71 8.70 -16.69 -3.81
N SER A 72 9.69 -17.56 -3.90
CA SER A 72 10.04 -18.34 -5.09
C SER A 72 10.07 -19.83 -4.76
N GLY A 73 9.84 -20.69 -5.75
CA GLY A 73 9.91 -22.14 -5.60
C GLY A 73 9.93 -22.82 -6.96
N THR A 74 10.33 -24.09 -6.99
CA THR A 74 10.49 -24.87 -8.22
C THR A 74 9.30 -25.82 -8.40
N LEU A 75 8.72 -25.86 -9.60
CA LEU A 75 7.67 -26.81 -9.96
C LEU A 75 8.28 -28.14 -10.43
N THR A 76 7.83 -29.24 -9.85
CA THR A 76 8.21 -30.63 -10.21
C THR A 76 6.99 -31.52 -10.39
#